data_AF-A0A812NVR9-F1
#
_entry.id   AF-A0A812NVR9-F1
#
_cell.length_a   1.000
_cell.length_b   1.000
_cell.length_c   1.000
_cell.angle_alpha   90.00
_cell.angle_beta   90.00
_cell.angle_gamma   90.00
#
_symmetry.space_group_name_H-M   'P 1'
#
loop_
_entity.id
_entity.type
_entity.pdbx_description
1 polymer ?
#
loop_
_entity_poly.entity_id
_entity_poly.type
_entity_poly.pdbx_seq_one_letter_code
_entity_poly.pdbx_strand_id
1 'polypeptide(L)'
;MVKALILALLPAALAFASCPSGECEESAVVQVRKSERSKRDLMIGYWAWAWNGVSDTIPGPENQTMGICFSGYTDAQTNLNYCISQGVIPYICSGSDVTCTKWMTVGGAGTTTDRTVLSGTVGLAASIRSAGFDGVIFDSEYVEAESTSADLIEDFYGATANLSAAGLMVGITTSHSAPLGCTNCIAALVVQGWLADPNLDWISPQLYSNGYTLELVPTSDCSTESPACTWDIYENAIVPIVPSVPYAYMYDQDSTNAVDYFKDNYNITLQGYIQWIQEVDSTFDPDPSPSPSPSPSPKGYYGRKKWWGR
;
A
#
# COMPACT_ATOMS: atom_id res chain seq x y z
N MET A 1 6.29 -44.12 58.21
CA MET A 1 7.00 -45.00 57.27
C MET A 1 6.39 -44.82 55.88
N VAL A 2 7.21 -44.29 54.98
CA VAL A 2 7.24 -44.27 53.51
C VAL A 2 6.06 -44.87 52.70
N LYS A 3 5.59 -44.07 51.71
CA LYS A 3 5.35 -44.37 50.27
C LYS A 3 4.03 -43.73 49.81
N ALA A 4 3.86 -43.19 48.61
CA ALA A 4 4.72 -42.71 47.52
C ALA A 4 3.77 -42.01 46.53
N LEU A 5 4.33 -41.07 45.78
CA LEU A 5 3.75 -40.36 44.65
C LEU A 5 3.22 -41.33 43.56
N ILE A 6 1.99 -41.16 43.07
CA ILE A 6 1.59 -41.60 41.72
C ILE A 6 0.72 -40.52 41.07
N LEU A 7 1.29 -39.99 39.99
CA LEU A 7 0.71 -39.11 38.97
C LEU A 7 -0.36 -39.90 38.20
N ALA A 8 -1.63 -39.47 38.22
CA ALA A 8 -2.67 -40.04 37.38
C ALA A 8 -2.84 -39.20 36.12
N LEU A 9 -2.30 -39.70 35.01
CA LEU A 9 -2.59 -39.29 33.64
C LEU A 9 -4.07 -39.56 33.33
N LEU A 10 -4.80 -38.52 32.96
CA LEU A 10 -6.11 -38.65 32.31
C LEU A 10 -5.89 -38.88 30.80
N PRO A 11 -6.46 -39.93 30.18
CA PRO A 11 -6.54 -40.03 28.74
C PRO A 11 -7.75 -39.23 28.25
N ALA A 12 -7.51 -38.17 27.47
CA ALA A 12 -8.54 -37.57 26.64
C ALA A 12 -8.86 -38.56 25.51
N ALA A 13 -9.98 -39.26 25.62
CA ALA A 13 -10.52 -40.09 24.56
C ALA A 13 -11.05 -39.18 23.44
N LEU A 14 -10.35 -39.16 22.30
CA LEU A 14 -10.92 -38.69 21.04
C LEU A 14 -12.03 -39.65 20.61
N ALA A 15 -13.27 -39.20 20.65
CA ALA A 15 -14.35 -39.81 19.89
C ALA A 15 -14.19 -39.41 18.42
N PHE A 16 -13.66 -40.31 17.59
CA PHE A 16 -13.73 -40.19 16.14
C PHE A 16 -15.17 -40.47 15.70
N ALA A 17 -15.94 -39.40 15.46
CA ALA A 17 -17.14 -39.49 14.63
C ALA A 17 -16.70 -39.61 13.17
N SER A 18 -17.00 -40.75 12.55
CA SER A 18 -16.85 -40.98 11.12
C SER A 18 -17.80 -40.08 10.34
N CYS A 19 -17.28 -39.13 9.56
CA CYS A 19 -18.08 -38.33 8.64
C CYS A 19 -17.85 -38.84 7.19
N PRO A 20 -18.89 -39.24 6.46
CA PRO A 20 -18.74 -39.74 5.10
C PRO A 20 -18.70 -38.56 4.10
N SER A 21 -17.65 -38.55 3.29
CA SER A 21 -17.51 -37.88 1.99
C SER A 21 -17.93 -36.41 1.87
N GLY A 22 -16.95 -35.50 1.82
CA GLY A 22 -16.95 -34.41 0.84
C GLY A 22 -16.96 -32.96 1.34
N GLU A 23 -17.21 -32.67 2.63
CA GLU A 23 -17.46 -31.27 3.06
C GLU A 23 -16.77 -30.89 4.38
N CYS A 24 -15.51 -31.28 4.56
CA CYS A 24 -14.68 -30.84 5.70
C CYS A 24 -13.26 -30.49 5.23
N GLU A 25 -13.10 -29.59 4.26
CA GLU A 25 -11.77 -29.07 3.89
C GLU A 25 -11.64 -27.54 3.86
N GLU A 26 -12.70 -26.78 4.17
CA GLU A 26 -12.62 -25.31 4.07
C GLU A 26 -12.39 -24.59 5.42
N SER A 27 -12.54 -25.28 6.56
CA SER A 27 -12.47 -24.63 7.88
C SER A 27 -11.14 -24.81 8.62
N ALA A 28 -10.23 -25.66 8.13
CA ALA A 28 -8.95 -25.96 8.79
C ALA A 28 -7.76 -25.13 8.26
N VAL A 29 -7.87 -24.56 7.06
CA VAL A 29 -6.80 -23.74 6.44
C VAL A 29 -6.73 -22.33 7.06
N VAL A 30 -7.82 -21.87 7.68
CA VAL A 30 -7.95 -20.49 8.19
C VAL A 30 -7.40 -20.31 9.62
N GLN A 31 -7.16 -21.39 10.38
CA GLN A 31 -6.88 -21.29 11.83
C GLN A 31 -5.43 -21.58 12.25
N VAL A 32 -4.47 -21.60 11.33
CA VAL A 32 -3.03 -21.76 11.66
C VAL A 32 -2.18 -20.66 11.03
N ARG A 33 -2.41 -19.40 11.41
CA ARG A 33 -1.44 -18.29 11.29
C ARG A 33 -1.53 -17.31 12.46
N LYS A 34 -1.70 -17.83 13.68
CA LYS A 34 -1.46 -17.10 14.94
C LYS A 34 -0.20 -17.65 15.61
N SER A 35 0.94 -17.36 15.00
CA SER A 35 2.25 -17.39 15.63
C SER A 35 2.99 -16.16 15.12
N GLU A 36 3.64 -15.41 16.01
CA GLU A 36 4.46 -14.22 15.76
C GLU A 36 4.93 -14.13 14.31
N ARG A 37 4.24 -13.31 13.51
CA ARG A 37 4.52 -13.15 12.08
C ARG A 37 5.93 -12.61 11.94
N SER A 38 6.73 -13.24 11.09
CA SER A 38 8.08 -12.73 10.83
C SER A 38 7.96 -11.40 10.10
N LYS A 39 8.99 -10.54 10.14
CA LYS A 39 9.03 -9.29 9.34
C LYS A 39 8.71 -9.49 7.85
N ARG A 40 8.81 -10.72 7.32
CA ARG A 40 8.46 -11.07 5.93
C ARG A 40 6.96 -11.21 5.66
N ASP A 41 6.12 -11.21 6.69
CA ASP A 41 4.66 -11.31 6.56
C ASP A 41 3.95 -9.94 6.70
N LEU A 42 4.72 -8.86 6.89
CA LEU A 42 4.23 -7.48 6.95
C LEU A 42 4.07 -6.90 5.55
N MET A 43 3.05 -6.05 5.38
CA MET A 43 2.89 -5.23 4.18
C MET A 43 3.82 -4.03 4.29
N ILE A 44 4.97 -4.09 3.64
CA ILE A 44 5.98 -3.02 3.66
C ILE A 44 5.90 -2.27 2.33
N GLY A 45 5.41 -1.03 2.37
CA GLY A 45 5.21 -0.17 1.22
C GLY A 45 6.07 1.08 1.25
N TYR A 46 6.17 1.75 0.10
CA TYR A 46 6.69 3.11 -0.01
C TYR A 46 6.02 3.90 -1.13
N TRP A 47 5.97 5.21 -0.95
CA TRP A 47 5.43 6.16 -1.93
C TRP A 47 6.54 6.65 -2.86
N ALA A 48 6.68 6.11 -4.07
CA ALA A 48 7.62 6.63 -5.06
C ALA A 48 7.07 7.95 -5.64
N TRP A 49 7.67 9.08 -5.25
CA TRP A 49 7.28 10.42 -5.69
C TRP A 49 7.58 10.62 -7.18
N ALA A 50 6.63 10.29 -8.06
CA ALA A 50 6.88 10.20 -9.50
C ALA A 50 7.48 11.49 -10.10
N TRP A 51 7.19 12.66 -9.52
CA TRP A 51 7.74 13.94 -9.96
C TRP A 51 9.24 14.15 -9.71
N ASN A 52 9.85 13.35 -8.83
CA ASN A 52 11.30 13.36 -8.61
C ASN A 52 12.05 12.38 -9.53
N GLY A 53 11.32 11.54 -10.29
CA GLY A 53 11.92 10.51 -11.14
C GLY A 53 12.60 9.39 -10.33
N VAL A 54 13.26 8.48 -11.05
CA VAL A 54 13.78 7.22 -10.50
C VAL A 54 14.95 7.41 -9.53
N SER A 55 15.87 8.35 -9.81
CA SER A 55 17.11 8.53 -9.04
C SER A 55 16.91 8.96 -7.59
N ASP A 56 15.79 9.63 -7.31
CA ASP A 56 15.54 10.28 -6.02
C ASP A 56 14.37 9.65 -5.25
N THR A 57 13.82 8.54 -5.76
CA THR A 57 12.65 7.86 -5.16
C THR A 57 12.79 6.35 -5.02
N ILE A 58 13.89 5.79 -5.51
CA ILE A 58 14.13 4.35 -5.60
C ILE A 58 15.60 4.11 -5.23
N PRO A 59 15.92 3.06 -4.44
CA PRO A 59 15.03 2.00 -3.94
C PRO A 59 14.15 2.44 -2.76
N GLY A 60 13.04 1.72 -2.56
CA GLY A 60 12.30 1.79 -1.30
C GLY A 60 12.96 0.94 -0.19
N PRO A 61 12.31 0.82 0.98
CA PRO A 61 12.88 0.15 2.14
C PRO A 61 13.15 -1.35 1.90
N GLU A 62 14.09 -1.91 2.67
CA GLU A 62 14.40 -3.34 2.63
C GLU A 62 13.15 -4.22 2.85
N ASN A 63 13.04 -5.32 2.10
CA ASN A 63 11.91 -6.26 2.15
C ASN A 63 10.54 -5.67 1.77
N GLN A 64 10.52 -4.57 1.01
CA GLN A 64 9.28 -4.02 0.46
C GLN A 64 8.43 -5.07 -0.29
N THR A 65 7.15 -5.14 0.03
CA THR A 65 6.13 -5.96 -0.63
C THR A 65 5.22 -5.12 -1.54
N MET A 66 5.37 -3.79 -1.49
CA MET A 66 4.57 -2.84 -2.25
C MET A 66 5.42 -1.63 -2.64
N GLY A 67 5.29 -1.20 -3.89
CA GLY A 67 5.83 0.07 -4.34
C GLY A 67 4.77 0.85 -5.12
N ILE A 68 4.69 2.15 -4.87
CA ILE A 68 3.54 2.95 -5.28
C ILE A 68 4.00 4.13 -6.12
N CYS A 69 3.55 4.22 -7.37
CA CYS A 69 3.70 5.45 -8.16
C CYS A 69 2.73 6.51 -7.62
N PHE A 70 3.27 7.55 -6.98
CA PHE A 70 2.50 8.66 -6.44
C PHE A 70 2.71 9.95 -7.24
N SER A 71 1.63 10.60 -7.66
CA SER A 71 1.69 11.85 -8.43
C SER A 71 0.80 12.99 -7.92
N GLY A 72 -0.23 12.69 -7.14
CA GLY A 72 -1.27 13.65 -6.74
C GLY A 72 -2.36 13.92 -7.80
N TYR A 73 -2.37 13.22 -8.96
CA TYR A 73 -3.41 13.41 -9.97
C TYR A 73 -4.67 12.59 -9.70
N THR A 74 -5.83 13.25 -9.71
CA THR A 74 -7.17 12.65 -9.56
C THR A 74 -7.71 12.02 -10.83
N ASP A 75 -7.28 12.49 -12.01
CA ASP A 75 -7.66 11.86 -13.27
C ASP A 75 -6.76 10.65 -13.52
N ALA A 76 -7.35 9.45 -13.52
CA ALA A 76 -6.61 8.20 -13.64
C ALA A 76 -5.85 8.09 -14.98
N GLN A 77 -6.37 8.64 -16.08
CA GLN A 77 -5.66 8.62 -17.37
C GLN A 77 -4.40 9.48 -17.32
N THR A 78 -4.53 10.68 -16.74
CA THR A 78 -3.42 11.61 -16.54
C THR A 78 -2.38 10.99 -15.63
N ASN A 79 -2.78 10.36 -14.52
CA ASN A 79 -1.80 9.71 -13.64
C ASN A 79 -1.08 8.55 -14.33
N LEU A 80 -1.81 7.67 -15.02
CA LEU A 80 -1.22 6.55 -15.75
C LEU A 80 -0.16 7.03 -16.74
N ASN A 81 -0.50 8.05 -17.54
CA ASN A 81 0.42 8.64 -18.50
C ASN A 81 1.63 9.28 -17.79
N TYR A 82 1.41 9.91 -16.64
CA TYR A 82 2.47 10.51 -15.85
C TYR A 82 3.46 9.46 -15.35
N CYS A 83 2.99 8.42 -14.66
CA CYS A 83 3.82 7.31 -14.18
C CYS A 83 4.63 6.65 -15.30
N ILE A 84 4.03 6.45 -16.47
CA ILE A 84 4.72 5.92 -17.66
C ILE A 84 5.83 6.90 -18.11
N SER A 85 5.49 8.18 -18.24
CA SER A 85 6.42 9.21 -18.75
C SER A 85 7.63 9.44 -17.84
N GLN A 86 7.46 9.27 -16.52
CA GLN A 86 8.54 9.40 -15.54
C GLN A 86 9.42 8.14 -15.49
N GLY A 87 9.03 7.06 -16.18
CA GLY A 87 9.81 5.84 -16.25
C GLY A 87 9.98 5.13 -14.91
N VAL A 88 9.11 5.38 -13.93
CA VAL A 88 9.23 4.82 -12.58
C VAL A 88 8.85 3.34 -12.52
N ILE A 89 7.88 2.91 -13.33
CA ILE A 89 7.26 1.57 -13.26
C ILE A 89 8.27 0.40 -13.29
N PRO A 90 9.29 0.39 -14.16
CA PRO A 90 10.28 -0.70 -14.18
C PRO A 90 11.08 -0.83 -12.89
N TYR A 91 11.29 0.27 -12.18
CA TYR A 91 12.14 0.36 -11.00
C TYR A 91 11.36 0.32 -9.69
N ILE A 92 10.05 0.58 -9.71
CA ILE A 92 9.20 0.29 -8.55
C ILE A 92 9.40 -1.18 -8.18
N CYS A 93 9.62 -1.43 -6.89
CA CYS A 93 10.01 -2.73 -6.33
C CYS A 93 11.44 -3.23 -6.66
N SER A 94 12.30 -2.44 -7.29
CA SER A 94 13.69 -2.84 -7.51
C SER A 94 14.41 -3.05 -6.18
N GLY A 95 15.17 -4.13 -6.07
CA GLY A 95 15.88 -4.49 -4.83
C GLY A 95 15.03 -5.22 -3.79
N SER A 96 13.76 -5.54 -4.09
CA SER A 96 12.99 -6.44 -3.22
C SER A 96 13.43 -7.90 -3.40
N ASP A 97 13.74 -8.57 -2.29
CA ASP A 97 13.99 -10.01 -2.22
C ASP A 97 12.71 -10.84 -2.07
N VAL A 98 11.54 -10.19 -2.10
CA VAL A 98 10.21 -10.82 -1.96
C VAL A 98 9.29 -10.41 -3.11
N THR A 99 8.16 -11.10 -3.24
CA THR A 99 7.12 -10.68 -4.19
C THR A 99 6.64 -9.29 -3.83
N CYS A 100 6.77 -8.35 -4.76
CA CYS A 100 6.40 -6.95 -4.57
C CYS A 100 5.37 -6.54 -5.63
N THR A 101 4.32 -5.89 -5.15
CA THR A 101 3.19 -5.44 -5.97
C THR A 101 3.36 -3.97 -6.35
N LYS A 102 3.03 -3.64 -7.59
CA LYS A 102 3.16 -2.29 -8.13
C LYS A 102 1.82 -1.60 -8.16
N TRP A 103 1.76 -0.40 -7.58
CA TRP A 103 0.52 0.33 -7.43
C TRP A 103 0.59 1.70 -8.09
N MET A 104 -0.56 2.19 -8.53
CA MET A 104 -0.75 3.54 -9.02
C MET A 104 -1.78 4.25 -8.14
N THR A 105 -1.55 5.51 -7.77
CA THR A 105 -2.58 6.28 -7.07
C THR A 105 -3.62 6.90 -8.00
N VAL A 106 -4.73 7.34 -7.44
CA VAL A 106 -5.68 8.26 -8.06
C VAL A 106 -6.13 9.18 -6.95
N GLY A 107 -5.86 10.48 -7.07
CA GLY A 107 -6.12 11.46 -6.03
C GLY A 107 -4.85 11.95 -5.33
N GLY A 108 -5.02 12.42 -4.09
CA GLY A 108 -4.00 13.11 -3.31
C GLY A 108 -3.86 14.58 -3.69
N ALA A 109 -2.89 15.25 -3.06
CA ALA A 109 -2.56 16.67 -3.26
C ALA A 109 -3.78 17.64 -3.14
N GLY A 110 -4.69 17.35 -2.21
CA GLY A 110 -5.87 18.17 -1.92
C GLY A 110 -7.01 18.03 -2.92
N THR A 111 -7.09 16.89 -3.61
CA THR A 111 -8.11 16.64 -4.63
C THR A 111 -9.29 15.81 -4.11
N THR A 112 -10.42 15.88 -4.81
CA THR A 112 -11.68 15.22 -4.42
C THR A 112 -11.89 13.91 -5.18
N THR A 113 -12.16 12.83 -4.46
CA THR A 113 -12.63 11.57 -5.03
C THR A 113 -14.16 11.51 -5.04
N ASP A 114 -14.73 11.32 -6.22
CA ASP A 114 -16.18 11.22 -6.45
C ASP A 114 -16.51 10.05 -7.40
N ARG A 115 -17.79 9.86 -7.73
CA ARG A 115 -18.23 8.84 -8.70
C ARG A 115 -17.50 8.93 -10.05
N THR A 116 -17.20 10.14 -10.53
CA THR A 116 -16.55 10.33 -11.84
C THR A 116 -15.13 9.80 -11.79
N VAL A 117 -14.38 10.10 -10.74
CA VAL A 117 -13.04 9.58 -10.49
C VAL A 117 -13.04 8.06 -10.39
N LEU A 118 -13.96 7.52 -9.59
CA LEU A 118 -14.11 6.07 -9.38
C LEU A 118 -14.42 5.34 -10.71
N SER A 119 -15.45 5.78 -11.43
CA SER A 119 -15.86 5.15 -12.69
C SER A 119 -14.84 5.36 -13.83
N GLY A 120 -14.18 6.52 -13.89
CA GLY A 120 -13.10 6.78 -14.83
C GLY A 120 -11.91 5.84 -14.62
N THR A 121 -11.57 5.57 -13.37
CA THR A 121 -10.53 4.61 -12.99
C THR A 121 -10.89 3.19 -13.41
N VAL A 122 -12.13 2.75 -13.12
CA VAL A 122 -12.64 1.44 -13.56
C VAL A 122 -12.54 1.29 -15.09
N GLY A 123 -12.90 2.34 -15.84
CA GLY A 123 -12.81 2.36 -17.30
C GLY A 123 -11.39 2.15 -17.86
N LEU A 124 -10.36 2.34 -17.04
CA LEU A 124 -8.95 2.20 -17.42
C LEU A 124 -8.29 0.92 -16.90
N ALA A 125 -9.01 0.02 -16.24
CA ALA A 125 -8.44 -1.16 -15.60
C ALA A 125 -7.51 -1.98 -16.52
N ALA A 126 -7.91 -2.21 -17.77
CA ALA A 126 -7.10 -2.93 -18.75
C ALA A 126 -5.81 -2.19 -19.11
N SER A 127 -5.86 -0.86 -19.25
CA SER A 127 -4.71 -0.01 -19.55
C SER A 127 -3.73 0.04 -18.38
N ILE A 128 -4.25 0.15 -17.15
CA ILE A 128 -3.46 0.15 -15.91
C ILE A 128 -2.69 -1.16 -15.78
N ARG A 129 -3.36 -2.31 -15.96
CA ARG A 129 -2.71 -3.62 -15.95
C ARG A 129 -1.67 -3.77 -17.06
N SER A 130 -2.01 -3.31 -18.27
CA SER A 130 -1.10 -3.41 -19.42
C SER A 130 0.17 -2.57 -19.24
N ALA A 131 0.10 -1.50 -18.43
CA ALA A 131 1.26 -0.70 -18.06
C ALA A 131 2.16 -1.38 -17.01
N GLY A 132 1.69 -2.46 -16.37
CA GLY A 132 2.46 -3.24 -15.39
C GLY A 132 2.14 -2.93 -13.93
N PHE A 133 0.99 -2.30 -13.64
CA PHE A 133 0.47 -2.17 -12.29
C PHE A 133 -0.38 -3.38 -11.89
N ASP A 134 -0.22 -3.81 -10.64
CA ASP A 134 -0.99 -4.88 -10.00
C ASP A 134 -2.23 -4.32 -9.27
N GLY A 135 -2.22 -3.04 -8.90
CA GLY A 135 -3.34 -2.43 -8.20
C GLY A 135 -3.43 -0.91 -8.32
N VAL A 136 -4.54 -0.38 -7.84
CA VAL A 136 -4.86 1.05 -7.78
C VAL A 136 -5.15 1.47 -6.35
N ILE A 137 -4.75 2.69 -6.01
CA ILE A 137 -5.00 3.29 -4.69
C ILE A 137 -5.82 4.55 -4.88
N PHE A 138 -6.99 4.64 -4.25
CA PHE A 138 -7.72 5.90 -4.19
C PHE A 138 -7.22 6.72 -3.00
N ASP A 139 -6.45 7.77 -3.29
CA ASP A 139 -5.95 8.70 -2.26
C ASP A 139 -6.98 9.79 -1.97
N SER A 140 -7.86 9.45 -1.04
CA SER A 140 -9.14 10.12 -0.81
C SER A 140 -9.03 11.16 0.31
N GLU A 141 -8.27 12.23 0.07
CA GLU A 141 -8.13 13.34 1.04
C GLU A 141 -9.43 14.14 1.18
N TYR A 142 -10.14 14.35 0.07
CA TYR A 142 -11.51 14.87 0.05
C TYR A 142 -12.40 13.89 -0.69
N VAL A 143 -13.66 13.80 -0.29
CA VAL A 143 -14.65 12.97 -0.98
C VAL A 143 -15.97 13.71 -1.20
N GLU A 144 -16.67 13.34 -2.26
CA GLU A 144 -17.97 13.93 -2.59
C GLU A 144 -18.97 12.85 -2.97
N ALA A 145 -20.09 12.83 -2.25
CA ALA A 145 -21.24 12.02 -2.57
C ALA A 145 -22.20 12.78 -3.49
N GLU A 146 -22.91 12.04 -4.35
CA GLU A 146 -24.00 12.61 -5.13
C GLU A 146 -25.13 13.14 -4.24
N SER A 147 -25.48 12.43 -3.15
CA SER A 147 -26.57 12.82 -2.26
C SER A 147 -26.36 12.44 -0.80
N THR A 148 -25.85 11.24 -0.52
CA THR A 148 -25.67 10.72 0.84
C THR A 148 -24.40 9.90 0.98
N SER A 149 -23.95 9.67 2.22
CA SER A 149 -22.86 8.69 2.49
C SER A 149 -23.12 7.32 1.85
N ALA A 150 -24.38 6.86 1.84
CA ALA A 150 -24.72 5.55 1.29
C ALA A 150 -24.43 5.48 -0.22
N ASP A 151 -24.75 6.55 -0.96
CA ASP A 151 -24.50 6.59 -2.40
C ASP A 151 -22.99 6.51 -2.70
N LEU A 152 -22.18 7.25 -1.95
CA LEU A 152 -20.72 7.22 -2.11
C LEU A 152 -20.13 5.85 -1.71
N ILE A 153 -20.63 5.24 -0.63
CA ILE A 153 -20.22 3.88 -0.24
C ILE A 153 -20.54 2.88 -1.35
N GLU A 154 -21.74 2.96 -1.95
CA GLU A 154 -22.13 2.13 -3.09
C GLU A 154 -21.24 2.38 -4.32
N ASP A 155 -20.87 3.62 -4.59
CA ASP A 155 -19.95 3.97 -5.67
C ASP A 155 -18.55 3.36 -5.45
N PHE A 156 -18.04 3.40 -4.22
CA PHE A 156 -16.78 2.75 -3.87
C PHE A 156 -16.87 1.23 -4.00
N TYR A 157 -17.91 0.59 -3.47
CA TYR A 157 -18.12 -0.86 -3.60
C TYR A 157 -18.23 -1.30 -5.06
N GLY A 158 -18.92 -0.51 -5.89
CA GLY A 158 -18.99 -0.75 -7.32
C GLY A 158 -17.62 -0.64 -7.98
N ALA A 159 -16.81 0.35 -7.61
CA ALA A 159 -15.48 0.54 -8.17
C ALA A 159 -14.51 -0.57 -7.74
N THR A 160 -14.47 -0.91 -6.45
CA THR A 160 -13.56 -1.93 -5.90
C THR A 160 -13.88 -3.31 -6.48
N ALA A 161 -15.17 -3.69 -6.53
CA ALA A 161 -15.60 -4.95 -7.13
C ALA A 161 -15.24 -5.04 -8.62
N ASN A 162 -15.44 -3.97 -9.40
CA ASN A 162 -15.15 -3.97 -10.83
C ASN A 162 -13.64 -3.97 -11.13
N LEU A 163 -12.83 -3.27 -10.34
CA LEU A 163 -11.37 -3.32 -10.44
C LEU A 163 -10.83 -4.71 -10.07
N SER A 164 -11.33 -5.30 -8.99
CA SER A 164 -11.02 -6.67 -8.58
C SER A 164 -11.38 -7.69 -9.65
N ALA A 165 -12.60 -7.60 -10.22
CA ALA A 165 -13.03 -8.45 -11.34
C ALA A 165 -12.17 -8.28 -12.60
N ALA A 166 -11.57 -7.09 -12.80
CA ALA A 166 -10.62 -6.83 -13.87
C ALA A 166 -9.19 -7.32 -13.55
N GLY A 167 -8.96 -7.90 -12.37
CA GLY A 167 -7.67 -8.44 -11.92
C GLY A 167 -6.72 -7.38 -11.38
N LEU A 168 -7.24 -6.28 -10.84
CA LEU A 168 -6.48 -5.28 -10.10
C LEU A 168 -6.80 -5.37 -8.61
N MET A 169 -5.78 -5.22 -7.79
CA MET A 169 -5.93 -4.99 -6.35
C MET A 169 -6.35 -3.53 -6.08
N VAL A 170 -7.00 -3.28 -4.95
CA VAL A 170 -7.54 -1.97 -4.59
C VAL A 170 -7.12 -1.58 -3.18
N GLY A 171 -6.51 -0.41 -3.05
CA GLY A 171 -6.23 0.23 -1.77
C GLY A 171 -6.99 1.56 -1.66
N ILE A 172 -7.24 2.00 -0.43
CA ILE A 172 -7.76 3.35 -0.16
C ILE A 172 -6.86 4.01 0.89
N THR A 173 -6.52 5.28 0.68
CA THR A 173 -5.84 6.11 1.67
C THR A 173 -6.70 7.29 2.08
N THR A 174 -6.45 7.75 3.30
CA THR A 174 -7.15 8.88 3.90
C THR A 174 -6.18 9.71 4.72
N SER A 175 -6.47 11.00 4.86
CA SER A 175 -5.77 11.87 5.82
C SER A 175 -6.13 11.43 7.24
N HIS A 176 -5.16 11.09 8.10
CA HIS A 176 -5.43 10.61 9.46
C HIS A 176 -6.48 9.48 9.50
N SER A 177 -7.58 9.63 10.24
CA SER A 177 -8.60 8.60 10.41
C SER A 177 -9.69 8.62 9.33
N ALA A 178 -9.90 9.74 8.63
CA ALA A 178 -10.96 9.94 7.64
C ALA A 178 -10.67 11.15 6.73
N PRO A 179 -11.32 11.29 5.55
CA PRO A 179 -11.06 12.39 4.64
C PRO A 179 -11.16 13.77 5.33
N LEU A 180 -10.32 14.72 4.95
CA LEU A 180 -10.32 16.10 5.46
C LEU A 180 -11.65 16.81 5.17
N GLY A 181 -12.39 16.38 4.14
CA GLY A 181 -13.73 16.87 3.87
C GLY A 181 -14.61 15.85 3.16
N CYS A 182 -15.90 15.91 3.48
CA CYS A 182 -16.95 15.07 2.92
C CYS A 182 -18.10 15.97 2.44
N THR A 183 -18.29 16.09 1.12
CA THR A 183 -19.43 16.83 0.56
C THR A 183 -20.63 15.91 0.41
N ASN A 184 -21.80 16.32 0.92
CA ASN A 184 -23.05 15.54 0.95
C ASN A 184 -22.94 14.18 1.66
N CYS A 185 -22.00 14.04 2.58
CA CYS A 185 -21.76 12.81 3.32
C CYS A 185 -21.22 13.10 4.72
N ILE A 186 -21.25 12.08 5.57
CA ILE A 186 -20.56 12.00 6.85
C ILE A 186 -19.32 11.14 6.65
N ALA A 187 -18.14 11.69 6.91
CA ALA A 187 -16.85 11.07 6.57
C ALA A 187 -16.66 9.73 7.30
N ALA A 188 -17.02 9.69 8.59
CA ALA A 188 -16.91 8.48 9.39
C ALA A 188 -17.78 7.31 8.85
N LEU A 189 -18.97 7.60 8.29
CA LEU A 189 -19.79 6.55 7.67
C LEU A 189 -19.15 6.02 6.39
N VAL A 190 -18.53 6.88 5.59
CA VAL A 190 -17.85 6.48 4.35
C VAL A 190 -16.66 5.57 4.68
N VAL A 191 -15.83 5.93 5.66
CA VAL A 191 -14.72 5.09 6.12
C VAL A 191 -15.22 3.76 6.68
N GLN A 192 -16.30 3.75 7.48
CA GLN A 192 -16.91 2.50 7.96
C GLN A 192 -17.36 1.60 6.80
N GLY A 193 -17.87 2.18 5.71
CA GLY A 193 -18.15 1.44 4.47
C GLY A 193 -16.88 0.80 3.90
N TRP A 194 -15.81 1.57 3.69
CA TRP A 194 -14.53 1.03 3.19
C TRP A 194 -13.98 -0.11 4.05
N LEU A 195 -14.07 0.03 5.37
CA LEU A 195 -13.60 -0.99 6.31
C LEU A 195 -14.39 -2.30 6.28
N ALA A 196 -15.58 -2.29 5.67
CA ALA A 196 -16.47 -3.42 5.47
C ALA A 196 -16.47 -3.95 4.02
N ASP A 197 -15.70 -3.35 3.10
CA ASP A 197 -15.64 -3.75 1.69
C ASP A 197 -14.84 -5.06 1.53
N PRO A 198 -15.46 -6.15 1.05
CA PRO A 198 -14.75 -7.41 0.83
C PRO A 198 -13.80 -7.41 -0.37
N ASN A 199 -13.86 -6.38 -1.23
CA ASN A 199 -12.99 -6.25 -2.41
C ASN A 199 -11.82 -5.29 -2.17
N LEU A 200 -11.72 -4.69 -0.98
CA LEU A 200 -10.62 -3.81 -0.63
C LEU A 200 -9.45 -4.65 -0.07
N ASP A 201 -8.27 -4.53 -0.67
CA ASP A 201 -7.09 -5.30 -0.28
C ASP A 201 -6.42 -4.74 0.97
N TRP A 202 -6.45 -3.41 1.14
CA TRP A 202 -5.94 -2.73 2.34
C TRP A 202 -6.46 -1.29 2.43
N ILE A 203 -6.41 -0.73 3.63
CA ILE A 203 -6.63 0.69 3.89
C ILE A 203 -5.42 1.30 4.58
N SER A 204 -5.07 2.53 4.24
CA SER A 204 -3.93 3.23 4.83
C SER A 204 -4.32 4.61 5.35
N PRO A 205 -4.55 4.74 6.67
CA PRO A 205 -4.60 6.05 7.31
C PRO A 205 -3.23 6.74 7.29
N GLN A 206 -3.18 8.02 6.96
CA GLN A 206 -1.96 8.82 6.95
C GLN A 206 -1.65 9.33 8.36
N LEU A 207 -0.55 8.87 8.96
CA LEU A 207 -0.14 9.27 10.32
C LEU A 207 0.82 10.47 10.31
N TYR A 208 0.57 11.45 9.44
CA TYR A 208 1.35 12.67 9.30
C TYR A 208 0.60 13.72 8.50
N SER A 209 0.87 15.00 8.76
CA SER A 209 0.39 16.09 7.90
C SER A 209 1.52 16.70 7.07
N ASN A 210 2.72 16.82 7.63
CA ASN A 210 3.87 17.44 6.97
C ASN A 210 4.83 16.43 6.31
N GLY A 211 4.63 15.13 6.55
CA GLY A 211 5.50 14.07 6.03
C GLY A 211 6.77 13.79 6.84
N TYR A 212 6.99 14.48 7.96
CA TYR A 212 8.20 14.36 8.78
C TYR A 212 7.93 13.90 10.21
N THR A 213 6.76 14.23 10.76
CA THR A 213 6.39 13.93 12.15
C THR A 213 5.29 12.89 12.19
N LEU A 214 5.45 11.89 13.05
CA LEU A 214 4.37 10.94 13.34
C LEU A 214 3.25 11.64 14.12
N GLU A 215 2.04 11.52 13.63
CA GLU A 215 0.82 12.11 14.18
C GLU A 215 -0.19 10.99 14.45
N LEU A 216 -0.42 10.71 15.73
CA LEU A 216 -1.34 9.66 16.21
C LEU A 216 -2.67 10.28 16.64
N VAL A 217 -3.18 11.21 15.84
CA VAL A 217 -4.42 11.94 16.11
C VAL A 217 -5.44 11.65 15.03
N PRO A 218 -6.73 11.58 15.36
CA PRO A 218 -7.77 11.47 14.35
C PRO A 218 -7.90 12.75 13.51
N THR A 219 -8.59 12.66 12.38
CA THR A 219 -8.95 13.80 11.54
C THR A 219 -9.78 14.80 12.34
N SER A 220 -9.29 16.04 12.45
CA SER A 220 -9.95 17.09 13.22
C SER A 220 -11.19 17.66 12.54
N ASP A 221 -11.21 17.68 11.20
CA ASP A 221 -12.23 18.38 10.40
C ASP A 221 -13.63 17.80 10.59
N CYS A 222 -13.74 16.51 10.86
CA CYS A 222 -14.99 15.81 11.15
C CYS A 222 -15.13 15.39 12.63
N SER A 223 -14.45 16.09 13.55
CA SER A 223 -14.55 15.84 15.00
C SER A 223 -15.91 16.21 15.61
N THR A 224 -16.70 17.04 14.93
CA THR A 224 -18.04 17.46 15.37
C THR A 224 -19.17 16.75 14.62
N GLU A 225 -18.84 15.85 13.69
CA GLU A 225 -19.82 15.02 12.99
C GLU A 225 -20.41 13.94 13.91
N SER A 226 -21.51 13.34 13.48
CA SER A 226 -22.14 12.21 14.17
C SER A 226 -22.44 11.10 13.16
N PRO A 227 -21.66 9.98 13.16
CA PRO A 227 -20.49 9.72 14.00
C PRO A 227 -19.29 10.64 13.70
N ALA A 228 -18.42 10.82 14.69
CA ALA A 228 -17.17 11.56 14.55
C ALA A 228 -16.06 10.67 13.96
N CYS A 229 -15.05 11.29 13.37
CA CYS A 229 -13.93 10.59 12.73
C CYS A 229 -12.85 10.13 13.71
N THR A 230 -13.20 9.37 14.73
CA THR A 230 -12.25 8.85 15.72
C THR A 230 -11.65 7.51 15.29
N TRP A 231 -10.56 7.07 15.94
CA TRP A 231 -9.88 5.81 15.57
C TRP A 231 -10.73 4.55 15.85
N ASP A 232 -11.72 4.61 16.75
CA ASP A 232 -12.59 3.48 17.07
C ASP A 232 -13.41 2.97 15.87
N ILE A 233 -13.57 3.77 14.81
CA ILE A 233 -14.22 3.30 13.59
C ILE A 233 -13.47 2.12 12.93
N TYR A 234 -12.18 1.94 13.22
CA TYR A 234 -11.31 0.89 12.67
C TYR A 234 -11.33 -0.44 13.47
N GLU A 235 -11.94 -0.51 14.66
CA GLU A 235 -11.84 -1.69 15.55
C GLU A 235 -12.33 -3.00 14.91
N ASN A 236 -13.30 -2.90 13.99
CA ASN A 236 -13.94 -4.05 13.34
C ASN A 236 -13.58 -4.17 11.86
N ALA A 237 -12.49 -3.53 11.42
CA ALA A 237 -12.03 -3.62 10.04
C ALA A 237 -11.81 -5.08 9.63
N ILE A 238 -12.44 -5.50 8.53
CA ILE A 238 -12.15 -6.81 7.91
C ILE A 238 -10.94 -6.72 6.97
N VAL A 239 -10.63 -5.50 6.54
CA VAL A 239 -9.53 -5.15 5.65
C VAL A 239 -8.23 -4.92 6.45
N PRO A 240 -7.06 -5.31 5.95
CA PRO A 240 -5.77 -4.95 6.54
C PRO A 240 -5.59 -3.43 6.68
N ILE A 241 -5.18 -2.99 7.87
CA ILE A 241 -4.83 -1.59 8.15
C ILE A 241 -3.31 -1.43 8.04
N VAL A 242 -2.86 -0.64 7.08
CA VAL A 242 -1.46 -0.49 6.69
C VAL A 242 -1.13 1.02 6.65
N PRO A 243 -0.93 1.70 7.78
CA PRO A 243 -0.80 3.14 7.84
C PRO A 243 0.38 3.69 7.04
N SER A 244 0.22 4.90 6.50
CA SER A 244 1.34 5.67 5.97
C SER A 244 2.07 6.36 7.12
N VAL A 245 3.40 6.19 7.19
CA VAL A 245 4.27 6.80 8.20
C VAL A 245 5.36 7.64 7.53
N PRO A 246 5.87 8.70 8.20
CA PRO A 246 7.00 9.47 7.65
C PRO A 246 8.21 8.60 7.33
N TYR A 247 8.64 7.77 8.30
CA TYR A 247 9.81 6.90 8.22
C TYR A 247 9.48 5.51 8.75
N ALA A 248 10.07 4.46 8.19
CA ALA A 248 9.86 3.07 8.63
C ALA A 248 10.03 2.87 10.14
N TYR A 249 11.04 3.50 10.75
CA TYR A 249 11.29 3.35 12.19
C TYR A 249 10.15 3.88 13.07
N MET A 250 9.29 4.78 12.54
CA MET A 250 8.13 5.31 13.27
C MET A 250 6.94 4.33 13.31
N TYR A 251 7.07 3.16 12.66
CA TYR A 251 6.05 2.12 12.74
C TYR A 251 6.13 1.34 14.06
N ASP A 252 7.31 0.82 14.43
CA ASP A 252 7.48 -0.16 15.51
C ASP A 252 8.60 0.16 16.51
N GLN A 253 9.21 1.36 16.48
CA GLN A 253 10.28 1.72 17.42
C GLN A 253 9.73 2.35 18.72
N ASP A 254 10.27 1.94 19.88
CA ASP A 254 9.81 2.27 21.24
C ASP A 254 9.38 3.73 21.49
N SER A 255 10.08 4.73 20.93
CA SER A 255 9.77 6.15 21.14
C SER A 255 8.73 6.74 20.18
N THR A 256 8.38 6.03 19.12
CA THR A 256 7.49 6.41 18.02
C THR A 256 6.79 5.14 17.52
N ASN A 257 5.90 4.58 18.35
CA ASN A 257 5.34 3.27 18.10
C ASN A 257 3.85 3.37 17.73
N ALA A 258 3.57 3.38 16.43
CA ALA A 258 2.20 3.30 15.92
C ALA A 258 1.54 1.98 16.33
N VAL A 259 2.27 0.86 16.29
CA VAL A 259 1.76 -0.48 16.65
C VAL A 259 1.23 -0.50 18.08
N ASP A 260 2.02 -0.06 19.06
CA ASP A 260 1.60 -0.06 20.48
C ASP A 260 0.45 0.93 20.70
N TYR A 261 0.50 2.12 20.09
CA TYR A 261 -0.58 3.09 20.23
C TYR A 261 -1.94 2.53 19.78
N PHE A 262 -2.01 1.97 18.58
CA PHE A 262 -3.25 1.41 18.05
C PHE A 262 -3.69 0.16 18.82
N LYS A 263 -2.74 -0.67 19.27
CA LYS A 263 -3.04 -1.86 20.03
C LYS A 263 -3.59 -1.54 21.43
N ASP A 264 -2.95 -0.63 22.14
CA ASP A 264 -3.26 -0.34 23.54
C ASP A 264 -4.48 0.55 23.72
N ASN A 265 -4.73 1.47 22.79
CA ASN A 265 -5.83 2.44 22.91
C ASN A 265 -7.12 1.98 22.21
N TYR A 266 -7.02 1.16 21.16
CA TYR A 266 -8.17 0.78 20.33
C TYR A 266 -8.24 -0.72 20.01
N ASN A 267 -7.31 -1.54 20.54
CA ASN A 267 -7.22 -2.96 20.20
C ASN A 267 -7.09 -3.24 18.69
N ILE A 268 -6.60 -2.27 17.91
CA ILE A 268 -6.38 -2.39 16.48
C ILE A 268 -5.03 -3.05 16.23
N THR A 269 -4.99 -4.00 15.30
CA THR A 269 -3.74 -4.67 14.88
C THR A 269 -3.35 -4.17 13.49
N LEU A 270 -2.25 -3.43 13.40
CA LEU A 270 -1.70 -2.97 12.12
C LEU A 270 -1.01 -4.13 11.40
N GLN A 271 -1.10 -4.16 10.07
CA GLN A 271 -0.60 -5.25 9.20
C GLN A 271 0.64 -4.87 8.40
N GLY A 272 1.17 -3.67 8.61
CA GLY A 272 2.37 -3.16 7.96
C GLY A 272 2.38 -1.63 7.94
N TYR A 273 3.18 -1.04 7.06
CA TYR A 273 3.27 0.41 6.88
C TYR A 273 3.61 0.78 5.44
N ILE A 274 3.34 2.03 5.08
CA ILE A 274 3.78 2.64 3.82
C ILE A 274 4.65 3.86 4.15
N GLN A 275 5.94 3.81 3.82
CA GLN A 275 6.87 4.90 4.11
C GLN A 275 6.72 6.05 3.11
N TRP A 276 6.61 7.27 3.63
CA TRP A 276 6.55 8.51 2.84
C TRP A 276 7.91 9.04 2.40
N ILE A 277 8.86 9.15 3.32
CA ILE A 277 10.16 9.74 3.00
C ILE A 277 10.99 8.75 2.18
N GLN A 278 11.61 9.23 1.11
CA GLN A 278 12.41 8.40 0.21
C GLN A 278 13.71 7.96 0.89
N GLU A 279 14.12 6.71 0.67
CA GLU A 279 15.48 6.27 0.94
C GLU A 279 16.30 6.57 -0.31
N VAL A 280 17.23 7.53 -0.22
CA VAL A 280 18.17 7.81 -1.31
C VAL A 280 19.37 6.89 -1.17
N ASP A 281 19.45 5.87 -2.02
CA ASP A 281 20.68 5.12 -2.20
C ASP A 281 21.55 5.81 -3.25
N SER A 282 22.60 6.49 -2.80
CA SER A 282 23.59 7.15 -3.68
C SER A 282 24.34 6.20 -4.62
N THR A 283 24.18 4.88 -4.45
CA THR A 283 24.80 3.85 -5.30
C THR A 283 23.85 3.26 -6.34
N PHE A 284 22.57 3.61 -6.30
CA PHE A 284 21.58 3.18 -7.28
C PHE A 284 21.76 3.97 -8.59
N ASP A 285 22.22 3.27 -9.63
CA ASP A 285 22.33 3.81 -11.00
C ASP A 285 21.17 3.26 -11.85
N PRO A 286 20.17 4.07 -12.20
CA PRO A 286 19.05 3.63 -13.03
C PRO A 286 19.45 3.36 -14.49
N ASP A 287 20.69 3.66 -14.89
CA ASP A 287 21.22 3.34 -16.22
C ASP A 287 22.63 2.74 -16.11
N PRO A 288 22.79 1.41 -16.01
CA PRO A 288 24.09 0.78 -16.22
C PRO A 288 24.38 0.80 -17.72
N SER A 289 24.64 1.98 -18.28
CA SER A 289 25.20 2.13 -19.62
C SER A 289 26.37 1.13 -19.72
N PRO A 290 26.39 0.23 -20.72
CA PRO A 290 27.42 -0.79 -20.81
C PRO A 290 28.78 -0.10 -20.76
N SER A 291 29.63 -0.55 -19.84
CA SER A 291 30.94 0.04 -19.59
C SER A 291 31.61 0.41 -20.92
N PRO A 292 32.20 1.61 -21.04
CA PRO A 292 32.80 2.03 -22.29
C PRO A 292 33.77 0.95 -22.75
N SER A 293 33.51 0.42 -23.96
CA SER A 293 34.39 -0.55 -24.61
C SER A 293 35.84 -0.08 -24.49
N PRO A 294 36.80 -0.97 -24.21
CA PRO A 294 38.18 -0.55 -23.95
C PRO A 294 38.68 0.33 -25.09
N SER A 295 39.04 1.55 -24.73
CA SER A 295 39.54 2.58 -25.64
C SER A 295 40.65 2.00 -26.52
N PRO A 296 40.65 2.24 -27.85
CA PRO A 296 41.65 1.65 -28.72
C PRO A 296 43.03 2.14 -28.30
N SER A 297 43.90 1.19 -27.95
CA SER A 297 45.30 1.48 -27.62
C SER A 297 45.96 2.25 -28.77
N PRO A 298 46.81 3.25 -28.50
CA PRO A 298 47.44 4.04 -29.53
C PRO A 298 48.48 3.19 -30.28
N LYS A 299 48.10 2.61 -31.41
CA LYS A 299 49.04 2.24 -32.48
C LYS A 299 49.27 3.55 -33.25
N GLY A 300 50.42 4.20 -33.17
CA GLY A 300 51.70 3.62 -33.54
C GLY A 300 52.09 4.27 -34.86
N TYR A 301 53.00 5.23 -34.76
CA TYR A 301 53.67 5.95 -35.84
C TYR A 301 54.17 5.02 -36.96
N TYR A 302 53.71 5.23 -38.20
CA TYR A 302 54.42 5.07 -39.48
C TYR A 302 53.61 5.93 -40.48
N GLY A 303 54.10 6.94 -41.20
CA GLY A 303 55.37 7.06 -41.92
C GLY A 303 55.04 7.33 -43.40
N ARG A 304 55.07 8.60 -43.80
CA ARG A 304 55.21 9.19 -45.18
C ARG A 304 54.54 8.47 -46.38
N LYS A 305 53.79 9.25 -47.18
CA LYS A 305 54.23 9.70 -48.53
C LYS A 305 53.31 10.76 -49.14
N LYS A 306 53.95 11.76 -49.77
CA LYS A 306 53.41 12.78 -50.68
C LYS A 306 52.60 12.14 -51.83
N TRP A 307 51.57 12.83 -52.34
CA TRP A 307 51.47 13.24 -53.76
C TRP A 307 50.28 14.20 -54.02
N TRP A 308 50.39 14.94 -55.12
CA TRP A 308 49.72 16.20 -55.48
C TRP A 308 48.33 16.07 -56.15
N GLY A 309 47.54 17.14 -56.06
CA GLY A 309 46.90 17.79 -57.23
C GLY A 309 45.39 17.63 -57.42
N ARG A 310 44.61 18.69 -57.16
CA ARG A 310 44.08 19.68 -58.12
C ARG A 310 43.30 20.75 -57.37
#